data_AF-A0A927BCT8-F1
#
_entry.id   AF-A0A927BCT8-F1
#
_cell.length_a   1.000
_cell.length_b   1.000
_cell.length_c   1.000
_cell.angle_alpha   90.00
_cell.angle_beta   90.00
_cell.angle_gamma   90.00
#
_symmetry.space_group_name_H-M   'P 1'
#
loop_
_entity.id
_entity.type
_entity.pdbx_description
1 polymer ?
#
loop_
_entity_poly.entity_id
_entity_poly.type
_entity_poly.pdbx_seq_one_letter_code
_entity_poly.pdbx_strand_id
1 'polypeptide(L)'
;MTTELIPIVGPQARKSLLTIQKATVKKQLLYAEFTEQLDLQAKPRPFTMQSAELVHPDLERCFAHLVPHFCLLTEQLDEHAEYDTPAGYWPMPGEPLPVHFDSYGVTGLIIGAKNGVTLMGFRQLESGKVLNMTGQYVSFAETSEEFEESDAWHYQHTDELQGAVEVTLEEVEAALRGKCSEAGRQLDMFVQEKEVEMGERVEEQPTKKRKARRNTATTANAAE
;
A
#
# COMPACT_ATOMS: atom_id res chain seq x y z
N MET A 1 -38.41 7.22 -0.40
CA MET A 1 -37.85 6.51 0.76
C MET A 1 -36.35 6.45 0.54
N THR A 2 -35.65 7.43 1.09
CA THR A 2 -34.19 7.58 1.03
C THR A 2 -33.58 6.65 2.06
N THR A 3 -33.09 5.50 1.60
CA THR A 3 -32.31 4.58 2.41
C THR A 3 -30.97 5.25 2.70
N GLU A 4 -30.85 5.86 3.87
CA GLU A 4 -29.56 6.34 4.37
C GLU A 4 -28.60 5.15 4.48
N LEU A 5 -27.51 5.22 3.73
CA LEU A 5 -26.41 4.27 3.81
C LEU A 5 -25.76 4.45 5.18
N ILE A 6 -25.95 3.46 6.04
CA ILE A 6 -25.29 3.35 7.35
C ILE A 6 -23.77 3.45 7.10
N PRO A 7 -23.02 4.21 7.93
CA PRO A 7 -21.59 4.42 7.74
C PRO A 7 -20.85 3.09 7.59
N ILE A 8 -20.08 3.03 6.50
CA ILE A 8 -19.39 1.86 5.95
C ILE A 8 -18.36 1.26 6.92
N VAL A 9 -17.99 1.96 8.00
CA VAL A 9 -17.16 1.43 9.08
C VAL A 9 -17.56 2.14 10.38
N GLY A 10 -18.53 1.60 11.12
CA GLY A 10 -18.93 2.13 12.43
C GLY A 10 -18.05 1.63 13.58
N PRO A 11 -18.17 2.14 14.82
CA PRO A 11 -17.41 1.67 15.99
C PRO A 11 -17.66 0.18 16.35
N GLN A 12 -18.69 -0.44 15.77
CA GLN A 12 -18.99 -1.88 15.83
C GLN A 12 -18.19 -2.72 14.81
N ALA A 13 -17.64 -2.10 13.76
CA ALA A 13 -16.83 -2.76 12.72
C ALA A 13 -15.45 -3.24 13.22
N ARG A 14 -15.07 -2.89 14.46
CA ARG A 14 -13.90 -3.46 15.12
C ARG A 14 -14.04 -4.95 15.45
N LYS A 15 -15.21 -5.57 15.21
CA LYS A 15 -15.49 -6.98 15.53
C LYS A 15 -15.97 -7.81 14.34
N SER A 16 -16.06 -7.25 13.13
CA SER A 16 -16.45 -8.05 11.96
C SER A 16 -15.25 -8.77 11.34
N LEU A 17 -15.51 -10.00 10.89
CA LEU A 17 -14.59 -10.84 10.15
C LEU A 17 -14.62 -10.40 8.69
N LEU A 18 -13.48 -9.92 8.19
CA LEU A 18 -13.31 -9.53 6.80
C LEU A 18 -12.57 -10.63 6.06
N THR A 19 -13.10 -11.03 4.90
CA THR A 19 -12.41 -11.95 3.99
C THR A 19 -12.19 -11.24 2.68
N ILE A 20 -10.95 -10.85 2.42
CA ILE A 20 -10.55 -10.13 1.21
C ILE A 20 -10.49 -11.14 0.05
N GLN A 21 -11.21 -10.85 -1.02
CA GLN A 21 -11.22 -11.66 -2.24
C GLN A 21 -10.31 -11.07 -3.31
N LYS A 22 -10.19 -9.75 -3.35
CA LYS A 22 -9.34 -9.04 -4.30
C LYS A 22 -8.95 -7.68 -3.74
N ALA A 23 -7.71 -7.31 -3.94
CA ALA A 23 -7.18 -5.99 -3.63
C ALA A 23 -6.43 -5.45 -4.85
N THR A 24 -6.61 -4.18 -5.18
CA THR A 24 -5.95 -3.54 -6.31
C THR A 24 -5.68 -2.07 -6.00
N VAL A 25 -4.43 -1.63 -6.17
CA VAL A 25 -4.02 -0.24 -6.07
C VAL A 25 -3.98 0.37 -7.47
N LYS A 26 -4.78 1.40 -7.71
CA LYS A 26 -4.77 2.17 -8.95
C LYS A 26 -4.70 3.65 -8.63
N LYS A 27 -3.73 4.35 -9.22
CA LYS A 27 -3.53 5.80 -9.00
C LYS A 27 -3.47 6.16 -7.50
N GLN A 28 -2.74 5.35 -6.72
CA GLN A 28 -2.64 5.45 -5.25
C GLN A 28 -3.96 5.30 -4.47
N LEU A 29 -5.02 4.78 -5.10
CA LEU A 29 -6.27 4.45 -4.42
C LEU A 29 -6.42 2.94 -4.33
N LEU A 30 -6.77 2.46 -3.14
CA LEU A 30 -7.10 1.06 -2.90
C LEU A 30 -8.52 0.76 -3.38
N TYR A 31 -8.66 -0.29 -4.17
CA TYR A 31 -9.90 -0.93 -4.54
C TYR A 31 -9.91 -2.33 -3.96
N ALA A 32 -10.92 -2.68 -3.18
CA ALA A 32 -11.03 -4.01 -2.59
C ALA A 32 -12.42 -4.60 -2.79
N GLU A 33 -12.45 -5.90 -3.07
CA GLU A 33 -13.64 -6.75 -3.05
C GLU A 33 -13.47 -7.71 -1.88
N PHE A 34 -14.42 -7.71 -0.94
CA PHE A 34 -14.33 -8.50 0.28
C PHE A 34 -15.71 -8.91 0.78
N THR A 35 -15.77 -9.94 1.63
CA THR A 35 -16.97 -10.28 2.37
C THR A 35 -16.84 -9.90 3.83
N GLU A 36 -17.91 -9.43 4.44
CA GLU A 36 -17.99 -9.16 5.87
C GLU A 36 -18.95 -10.15 6.54
N GLN A 37 -18.54 -10.69 7.68
CA GLN A 37 -19.36 -11.47 8.61
C GLN A 37 -19.30 -10.86 10.00
N LEU A 38 -20.46 -10.71 10.65
CA LEU A 38 -20.52 -10.24 12.04
C LEU A 38 -20.09 -11.33 13.04
N ASP A 39 -20.28 -12.59 12.68
CA ASP A 39 -19.95 -13.78 13.47
C ASP A 39 -19.76 -14.97 12.52
N LEU A 40 -19.08 -16.03 12.96
CA LEU A 40 -18.77 -17.23 12.16
C LEU A 40 -20.02 -17.95 11.62
N GLN A 41 -21.16 -17.78 12.30
CA GLN A 41 -22.45 -18.37 11.90
C GLN A 41 -23.28 -17.47 10.97
N ALA A 42 -22.87 -16.21 10.77
CA ALA A 42 -23.61 -15.27 9.95
C ALA A 42 -23.28 -15.47 8.46
N LYS A 43 -24.28 -15.26 7.59
CA LYS A 43 -24.07 -15.32 6.14
C LYS A 43 -23.10 -14.21 5.69
N PRO A 44 -22.02 -14.51 4.93
CA PRO A 44 -21.14 -13.51 4.36
C PRO A 44 -21.89 -12.54 3.44
N ARG A 45 -21.59 -11.25 3.59
CA ARG A 45 -22.13 -10.20 2.72
C ARG A 45 -21.02 -9.64 1.84
N PRO A 46 -21.17 -9.64 0.51
CA PRO A 46 -20.15 -9.10 -0.39
C PRO A 46 -20.20 -7.58 -0.41
N PHE A 47 -19.02 -6.98 -0.43
CA PHE A 47 -18.80 -5.55 -0.54
C PHE A 47 -17.71 -5.25 -1.57
N THR A 48 -17.85 -4.09 -2.19
CA THR A 48 -16.80 -3.49 -3.03
C THR A 48 -16.58 -2.09 -2.50
N MET A 49 -15.32 -1.77 -2.18
CA MET A 49 -14.95 -0.47 -1.65
C MET A 49 -13.80 0.11 -2.44
N GLN A 50 -13.88 1.42 -2.69
CA GLN A 50 -12.75 2.23 -3.12
C GLN A 50 -12.39 3.16 -1.96
N SER A 51 -11.12 3.19 -1.57
CA SER A 51 -10.62 4.15 -0.59
C SER A 51 -10.79 5.57 -1.13
N ALA A 52 -11.27 6.47 -0.28
CA ALA A 52 -11.31 7.90 -0.57
C ALA A 52 -9.93 8.56 -0.39
N GLU A 53 -9.07 7.94 0.41
CA GLU A 53 -7.74 8.43 0.76
C GLU A 53 -6.66 7.68 -0.01
N LEU A 54 -5.51 8.33 -0.16
CA LEU A 54 -4.32 7.73 -0.75
C LEU A 54 -3.84 6.56 0.13
N VAL A 55 -3.30 5.54 -0.53
CA VAL A 55 -2.74 4.36 0.16
C VAL A 55 -1.59 4.76 1.09
N HIS A 56 -1.53 4.10 2.24
CA HIS A 56 -0.42 4.28 3.18
C HIS A 56 0.89 3.75 2.56
N PRO A 57 2.05 4.36 2.83
CA PRO A 57 3.34 3.85 2.36
C PRO A 57 3.63 2.40 2.79
N ASP A 58 3.08 1.95 3.91
CA ASP A 58 3.22 0.54 4.32
C ASP A 58 2.52 -0.42 3.36
N LEU A 59 1.33 -0.06 2.85
CA LEU A 59 0.63 -0.86 1.85
C LEU A 59 1.41 -0.89 0.54
N GLU A 60 1.98 0.25 0.13
CA GLU A 60 2.84 0.31 -1.05
C GLU A 60 4.07 -0.60 -0.90
N ARG A 61 4.69 -0.62 0.28
CA ARG A 61 5.81 -1.53 0.59
C ARG A 61 5.38 -3.00 0.55
N CYS A 62 4.20 -3.35 1.09
CA CYS A 62 3.69 -4.72 1.03
C CYS A 62 3.51 -5.19 -0.41
N PHE A 63 2.93 -4.35 -1.28
CA PHE A 63 2.84 -4.64 -2.71
C PHE A 63 4.20 -4.72 -3.40
N ALA A 64 5.18 -3.90 -3.00
CA ALA A 64 6.54 -3.99 -3.51
C ALA A 64 7.18 -5.35 -3.14
N HIS A 65 7.02 -5.84 -1.91
CA HIS A 65 7.56 -7.15 -1.52
C HIS A 65 7.01 -8.33 -2.34
N LEU A 66 5.87 -8.18 -3.03
CA LEU A 66 5.33 -9.19 -3.96
C LEU A 66 5.99 -9.16 -5.35
N VAL A 67 6.77 -8.13 -5.70
CA VAL A 67 7.38 -7.95 -7.03
C VAL A 67 8.29 -9.10 -7.44
N PRO A 68 9.22 -9.62 -6.61
CA PRO A 68 10.09 -10.69 -7.04
C PRO A 68 9.30 -11.99 -7.31
N HIS A 69 8.29 -12.29 -6.49
CA HIS A 69 7.38 -13.41 -6.76
C HIS A 69 6.63 -13.24 -8.08
N PHE A 70 6.12 -12.03 -8.34
CA PHE A 70 5.43 -11.71 -9.58
C PHE A 70 6.33 -11.91 -10.80
N CYS A 71 7.59 -11.47 -10.74
CA CYS A 71 8.55 -11.65 -11.83
C CYS A 71 8.83 -13.13 -12.12
N LEU A 72 8.98 -13.96 -11.08
CA LEU A 72 9.16 -15.41 -11.24
C LEU A 72 7.90 -16.08 -11.83
N LEU A 73 6.72 -15.75 -11.28
CA LEU A 73 5.42 -16.28 -11.74
C LEU A 73 5.04 -15.87 -13.16
N THR A 74 5.70 -14.85 -13.71
CA THR A 74 5.49 -14.36 -15.07
C THR A 74 6.69 -14.63 -15.98
N GLU A 75 7.65 -15.46 -15.52
CA GLU A 75 8.84 -15.86 -16.28
C GLU A 75 9.63 -14.65 -16.81
N GLN A 76 9.62 -13.54 -16.06
CA GLN A 76 10.39 -12.32 -16.40
C GLN A 76 11.80 -12.34 -15.80
N LEU A 77 12.04 -13.26 -14.87
CA LEU A 77 13.35 -13.59 -14.33
C LEU A 77 13.59 -15.08 -14.52
N ASP A 78 14.80 -15.43 -14.93
CA ASP A 78 15.26 -16.81 -14.88
C ASP A 78 15.69 -17.11 -13.44
N GLU A 79 15.12 -18.16 -12.83
CA GLU A 79 15.51 -18.69 -11.51
C GLU A 79 17.02 -19.00 -11.42
N HIS A 80 17.67 -19.20 -12.58
CA HIS A 80 19.08 -19.53 -12.74
C HIS A 80 19.96 -18.40 -13.25
N ALA A 81 19.42 -17.19 -13.45
CA ALA A 81 20.24 -16.05 -13.83
C ALA A 81 21.30 -15.80 -12.73
N GLU A 82 22.54 -15.57 -13.14
CA GLU A 82 23.76 -15.33 -12.34
C GLU A 82 23.69 -14.06 -11.47
N TYR A 83 22.59 -13.84 -10.75
CA TYR A 83 22.58 -12.95 -9.61
C TYR A 83 23.19 -13.75 -8.45
N ASP A 84 24.48 -13.55 -8.23
CA ASP A 84 25.24 -14.05 -7.09
C ASP A 84 24.51 -13.72 -5.78
N THR A 85 23.64 -14.65 -5.36
CA THR A 85 23.03 -14.94 -4.05
C THR A 85 21.49 -15.04 -4.09
N PRO A 86 20.93 -16.19 -3.67
CA PRO A 86 19.51 -16.36 -3.33
C PRO A 86 18.99 -15.34 -2.29
N ALA A 87 19.89 -14.69 -1.54
CA ALA A 87 19.58 -13.59 -0.62
C ALA A 87 19.26 -12.26 -1.35
N GLY A 88 19.48 -12.16 -2.66
CA GLY A 88 19.29 -10.93 -3.42
C GLY A 88 17.85 -10.65 -3.84
N TYR A 89 16.99 -11.67 -3.94
CA TYR A 89 15.60 -11.49 -4.38
C TYR A 89 14.66 -11.04 -3.26
N TRP A 90 14.97 -11.40 -2.02
CA TRP A 90 14.09 -11.22 -0.86
C TRP A 90 14.72 -10.24 0.13
N PRO A 91 14.56 -8.92 -0.08
CA PRO A 91 15.10 -7.94 0.87
C PRO A 91 14.45 -8.12 2.24
N MET A 92 15.20 -7.81 3.30
CA MET A 92 14.65 -7.84 4.65
C MET A 92 13.51 -6.80 4.79
N PRO A 93 12.59 -6.98 5.75
CA PRO A 93 11.52 -6.00 5.97
C PRO A 93 12.07 -4.58 6.14
N GLY A 94 11.64 -3.66 5.28
CA GLY A 94 12.06 -2.26 5.28
C GLY A 94 13.27 -1.93 4.41
N GLU A 95 13.90 -2.91 3.78
CA GLU A 95 14.92 -2.68 2.77
C GLU A 95 14.29 -2.47 1.38
N PRO A 96 14.83 -1.57 0.55
CA PRO A 96 14.35 -1.39 -0.82
C PRO A 96 14.69 -2.61 -1.67
N LEU A 97 13.86 -2.86 -2.68
CA LEU A 97 14.15 -3.86 -3.69
C LEU A 97 15.42 -3.49 -4.49
N PRO A 98 16.15 -4.50 -5.00
CA PRO A 98 17.22 -4.28 -5.97
C PRO A 98 16.75 -3.51 -7.20
N VAL A 99 17.66 -2.71 -7.78
CA VAL A 99 17.43 -1.83 -8.94
C VAL A 99 16.86 -2.56 -10.17
N HIS A 100 17.17 -3.84 -10.36
CA HIS A 100 16.64 -4.60 -11.50
C HIS A 100 15.11 -4.80 -11.43
N PHE A 101 14.50 -4.58 -10.26
CA PHE A 101 13.05 -4.59 -10.08
C PHE A 101 12.37 -3.24 -10.36
N ASP A 102 13.11 -2.15 -10.58
CA ASP A 102 12.54 -0.80 -10.76
C ASP A 102 11.56 -0.70 -11.94
N SER A 103 11.72 -1.58 -12.93
CA SER A 103 10.83 -1.65 -14.09
C SER A 103 9.53 -2.44 -13.83
N TYR A 104 9.35 -3.04 -12.65
CA TYR A 104 8.21 -3.89 -12.32
C TYR A 104 7.37 -3.29 -11.20
N GLY A 105 6.09 -3.63 -11.16
CA GLY A 105 5.22 -3.27 -10.06
C GLY A 105 4.03 -4.21 -9.94
N VAL A 106 3.68 -4.58 -8.71
CA VAL A 106 2.44 -5.30 -8.41
C VAL A 106 1.36 -4.28 -8.11
N THR A 107 0.23 -4.41 -8.81
CA THR A 107 -0.91 -3.51 -8.68
C THR A 107 -2.08 -4.17 -7.97
N GLY A 108 -2.09 -5.49 -7.83
CA GLY A 108 -3.17 -6.17 -7.15
C GLY A 108 -2.92 -7.65 -6.96
N LEU A 109 -3.80 -8.24 -6.16
CA LEU A 109 -3.85 -9.67 -5.89
C LEU A 109 -5.31 -10.13 -5.87
N ILE A 110 -5.52 -11.39 -6.22
CA ILE A 110 -6.82 -12.08 -6.17
C ILE A 110 -6.64 -13.34 -5.34
N ILE A 111 -7.51 -13.55 -4.36
CA ILE A 111 -7.53 -14.74 -3.51
C ILE A 111 -8.52 -15.75 -4.11
N GLY A 112 -8.04 -16.96 -4.37
CA GLY A 112 -8.83 -18.07 -4.90
C GLY A 112 -9.43 -18.97 -3.81
N ALA A 113 -10.23 -19.95 -4.25
CA ALA A 113 -11.03 -20.80 -3.35
C ALA A 113 -10.23 -21.73 -2.41
N LYS A 114 -8.94 -22.00 -2.70
CA LYS A 114 -8.05 -22.83 -1.87
C LYS A 114 -6.99 -22.01 -1.12
N ASN A 115 -7.36 -20.79 -0.72
CA ASN A 115 -6.45 -19.76 -0.19
C ASN A 115 -5.29 -19.39 -1.13
N GLY A 116 -5.28 -19.87 -2.37
CA GLY A 116 -4.25 -19.50 -3.33
C GLY A 116 -4.36 -18.07 -3.81
N VAL A 117 -3.33 -17.60 -4.50
CA VAL A 117 -3.22 -16.22 -4.97
C VAL A 117 -2.93 -16.14 -6.46
N THR A 118 -3.45 -15.09 -7.09
CA THR A 118 -3.01 -14.62 -8.41
C THR A 118 -2.56 -13.17 -8.29
N LEU A 119 -1.30 -12.90 -8.67
CA LEU A 119 -0.74 -11.56 -8.67
C LEU A 119 -1.01 -10.84 -10.00
N MET A 120 -1.29 -9.55 -9.94
CA MET A 120 -1.49 -8.69 -11.10
C MET A 120 -0.53 -7.50 -11.03
N GLY A 121 0.13 -7.19 -12.13
CA GLY A 121 1.14 -6.16 -12.14
C GLY A 121 1.47 -5.66 -13.53
N PHE A 122 2.59 -4.96 -13.62
CA PHE A 122 3.09 -4.44 -14.86
C PHE A 122 4.61 -4.52 -14.95
N ARG A 123 5.10 -4.40 -16.17
CA ARG A 123 6.48 -4.10 -16.51
C ARG A 123 6.55 -2.85 -17.39
N GLN A 124 7.40 -1.91 -17.04
CA GLN A 124 7.75 -0.76 -17.86
C GLN A 124 8.82 -1.19 -18.87
N LEU A 125 8.50 -1.05 -20.15
CA LEU A 125 9.42 -1.36 -21.24
C LEU A 125 10.33 -0.16 -21.51
N GLU A 126 11.52 -0.40 -22.07
CA GLU A 126 12.47 0.67 -22.47
C GLU A 126 11.84 1.68 -23.44
N SER A 127 10.86 1.24 -24.24
CA SER A 127 10.07 2.10 -25.13
C SER A 127 9.16 3.12 -24.41
N GLY A 128 9.09 3.09 -23.08
CA GLY A 128 8.18 3.90 -22.27
C GLY A 128 6.75 3.36 -22.20
N LYS A 129 6.46 2.24 -22.86
CA LYS A 129 5.16 1.54 -22.79
C LYS A 129 5.07 0.68 -21.53
N VAL A 130 3.84 0.48 -21.06
CA VAL A 130 3.55 -0.39 -19.91
C VAL A 130 2.92 -1.69 -20.40
N LEU A 131 3.53 -2.81 -20.04
CA LEU A 131 3.02 -4.15 -20.27
C LEU A 131 2.31 -4.62 -18.99
N ASN A 132 0.99 -4.78 -19.03
CA ASN A 132 0.25 -5.37 -17.91
C ASN A 132 0.34 -6.90 -18.01
N MET A 133 0.60 -7.55 -16.88
CA MET A 133 0.71 -9.01 -16.82
C MET A 133 -0.05 -9.53 -15.60
N THR A 134 -0.48 -10.78 -15.69
CA THR A 134 -1.12 -11.52 -14.62
C THR A 134 -0.30 -12.78 -14.41
N GLY A 135 0.13 -13.02 -13.17
CA GLY A 135 0.87 -14.23 -12.81
C GLY A 135 0.00 -15.47 -12.85
N GLN A 136 0.63 -16.64 -12.82
CA GLN A 136 -0.06 -17.90 -12.66
C GLN A 136 -0.71 -17.99 -11.26
N TYR A 137 -1.74 -18.83 -11.13
CA TYR A 137 -2.39 -19.10 -9.84
C TYR A 137 -1.53 -20.04 -9.00
N VAL A 138 -1.20 -19.64 -7.77
CA VAL A 138 -0.45 -20.46 -6.81
C VAL A 138 -1.37 -20.89 -5.68
N SER A 139 -1.45 -22.18 -5.39
CA SER A 139 -2.24 -22.72 -4.27
C SER A 139 -1.37 -22.90 -3.04
N PHE A 140 -1.82 -22.39 -1.88
CA PHE A 140 -1.13 -22.59 -0.58
C PHE A 140 -1.61 -23.82 0.19
N ALA A 141 -2.61 -24.55 -0.32
CA ALA A 141 -3.04 -25.78 0.32
C ALA A 141 -1.85 -26.75 0.43
N GLU A 142 -1.53 -27.18 1.65
CA GLU A 142 -0.57 -28.26 1.88
C GLU A 142 -0.94 -29.41 0.96
N THR A 143 0.05 -29.89 0.20
CA THR A 143 -0.08 -31.13 -0.53
C THR A 143 -0.08 -32.24 0.52
N SER A 144 -1.20 -32.37 1.26
CA SER A 144 -1.48 -33.55 2.06
C SER A 144 -1.31 -34.73 1.13
N GLU A 145 -0.58 -35.73 1.61
CA GLU A 145 0.03 -36.88 0.92
C GLU A 145 -0.92 -37.78 0.08
N GLU A 146 -2.14 -37.32 -0.25
CA GLU A 146 -3.17 -38.01 -1.02
C GLU A 146 -3.42 -37.47 -2.44
N PHE A 147 -2.66 -36.48 -2.91
CA PHE A 147 -2.66 -36.09 -4.33
C PHE A 147 -1.39 -36.58 -5.03
N GLU A 148 -1.28 -37.90 -5.17
CA GLU A 148 -0.61 -38.47 -6.33
C GLU A 148 -1.37 -38.01 -7.59
N GLU A 149 -0.64 -37.48 -8.58
CA GLU A 149 -1.13 -37.17 -9.94
C GLU A 149 -2.17 -36.05 -10.08
N SER A 150 -1.70 -34.81 -10.01
CA SER A 150 -2.05 -33.88 -11.09
C SER A 150 -0.83 -33.04 -11.41
N ASP A 151 -0.62 -32.72 -12.69
CA ASP A 151 0.43 -31.84 -13.22
C ASP A 151 0.30 -30.38 -12.71
N ALA A 152 0.09 -30.19 -11.41
CA ALA A 152 0.02 -28.90 -10.77
C ALA A 152 1.44 -28.38 -10.62
N TRP A 153 1.74 -27.34 -11.40
CA TRP A 153 2.97 -26.57 -11.27
C TRP A 153 3.15 -26.12 -9.81
N HIS A 154 4.25 -26.55 -9.18
CA HIS A 154 4.60 -26.22 -7.80
C HIS A 154 5.58 -25.06 -7.79
N TYR A 155 5.19 -23.95 -7.18
CA TYR A 155 6.05 -22.80 -7.04
C TYR A 155 7.08 -23.03 -5.92
N GLN A 156 8.37 -22.89 -6.22
CA GLN A 156 9.44 -23.20 -5.26
C GLN A 156 9.43 -22.31 -4.01
N HIS A 157 8.92 -21.08 -4.11
CA HIS A 157 8.87 -20.10 -3.00
C HIS A 157 7.44 -19.90 -2.49
N THR A 158 6.69 -21.00 -2.35
CA THR A 158 5.28 -20.96 -1.93
C THR A 158 5.14 -20.39 -0.52
N ASP A 159 6.00 -20.77 0.41
CA ASP A 159 5.94 -20.33 1.82
C ASP A 159 6.24 -18.84 1.97
N GLU A 160 7.26 -18.34 1.27
CA GLU A 160 7.61 -16.92 1.27
C GLU A 160 6.51 -16.08 0.62
N LEU A 161 5.92 -16.58 -0.47
CA LEU A 161 4.78 -15.92 -1.12
C LEU A 161 3.57 -15.88 -0.20
N GLN A 162 3.27 -16.98 0.49
CA GLN A 162 2.16 -17.03 1.43
C GLN A 162 2.34 -15.99 2.54
N GLY A 163 3.52 -15.94 3.17
CA GLY A 163 3.81 -14.95 4.21
C GLY A 163 3.71 -13.51 3.70
N ALA A 164 4.24 -13.22 2.52
CA ALA A 164 4.13 -11.88 1.92
C ALA A 164 2.67 -11.50 1.58
N VAL A 165 1.86 -12.45 1.13
CA VAL A 165 0.44 -12.24 0.86
C VAL A 165 -0.33 -12.00 2.16
N GLU A 166 -0.09 -12.77 3.21
CA GLU A 166 -0.73 -12.60 4.52
C GLU A 166 -0.47 -11.20 5.08
N VAL A 167 0.78 -10.75 5.10
CA VAL A 167 1.15 -9.39 5.53
C VAL A 167 0.48 -8.32 4.67
N THR A 168 0.42 -8.54 3.35
CA THR A 168 -0.27 -7.60 2.44
C THR A 168 -1.77 -7.54 2.73
N LEU A 169 -2.41 -8.67 3.02
CA LEU A 169 -3.83 -8.73 3.36
C LEU A 169 -4.14 -8.04 4.69
N GLU A 170 -3.28 -8.20 5.70
CA GLU A 170 -3.40 -7.47 6.98
C GLU A 170 -3.36 -5.95 6.76
N GLU A 171 -2.45 -5.47 5.93
CA GLU A 171 -2.32 -4.05 5.64
C GLU A 171 -3.48 -3.52 4.77
N VAL A 172 -3.98 -4.33 3.83
CA VAL A 172 -5.23 -4.02 3.11
C VAL A 172 -6.37 -3.90 4.11
N GLU A 173 -6.53 -4.85 5.01
CA GLU A 173 -7.57 -4.85 6.03
C GLU A 173 -7.46 -3.62 6.95
N ALA A 174 -6.25 -3.25 7.35
CA ALA A 174 -5.99 -2.04 8.12
C ALA A 174 -6.37 -0.77 7.33
N ALA A 175 -6.06 -0.72 6.04
CA ALA A 175 -6.48 0.37 5.16
C ALA A 175 -8.02 0.43 5.04
N LEU A 176 -8.71 -0.72 4.91
CA LEU A 176 -10.18 -0.78 4.87
C LEU A 176 -10.80 -0.29 6.18
N ARG A 177 -10.15 -0.55 7.32
CA ARG A 177 -10.57 -0.06 8.64
C ARG A 177 -10.21 1.40 8.90
N GLY A 178 -9.58 2.08 7.94
CA GLY A 178 -9.28 3.50 8.02
C GLY A 178 -7.95 3.84 8.71
N LYS A 179 -6.92 2.99 8.60
CA LYS A 179 -5.54 3.31 9.02
C LYS A 179 -5.05 4.65 8.44
N CYS A 180 -5.52 5.03 7.25
CA CYS A 180 -5.17 6.31 6.60
C CYS A 180 -6.00 7.51 7.07
N SER A 181 -7.12 7.27 7.76
CA SER A 181 -8.05 8.34 8.16
C SER A 181 -7.42 9.26 9.21
N GLU A 182 -7.97 10.47 9.37
CA GLU A 182 -7.52 11.40 10.42
C GLU A 182 -7.50 10.75 11.83
N ALA A 183 -8.35 9.74 12.07
CA ALA A 183 -8.39 8.97 13.30
C ALA A 183 -7.33 7.84 13.41
N GLY A 184 -6.75 7.42 12.28
CA GLY A 184 -5.73 6.36 12.17
C GLY A 184 -4.29 6.87 12.01
N ARG A 185 -4.11 8.17 11.75
CA ARG A 185 -2.77 8.79 11.69
C ARG A 185 -2.02 8.57 13.00
N GLN A 186 -0.84 7.96 12.89
CA GLN A 186 0.10 7.82 13.98
C GLN A 186 0.38 9.21 14.59
N LEU A 187 0.08 9.37 15.88
CA LEU A 187 0.42 10.58 16.61
C LEU A 187 1.95 10.68 16.65
N ASP A 188 2.47 11.84 16.23
CA ASP A 188 3.90 12.13 16.23
C ASP A 188 4.35 12.34 17.69
N MET A 189 4.66 11.23 18.39
CA MET A 189 5.01 11.25 19.82
C MET A 189 6.38 11.87 20.11
N PHE A 190 7.13 12.24 19.08
CA PHE A 190 8.46 12.84 19.19
C PHE A 190 8.54 14.16 18.43
N VAL A 191 7.77 15.15 18.89
CA VAL A 191 8.18 16.54 18.67
C VAL A 191 9.48 16.72 19.44
N GLN A 192 10.62 16.63 18.74
CA GLN A 192 11.90 17.05 19.30
C GLN A 192 11.77 18.54 19.65
N GLU A 193 11.64 18.82 20.94
CA GLU A 193 11.82 20.17 21.48
C GLU A 193 13.20 20.64 21.01
N LYS A 194 13.22 21.55 20.03
CA LYS A 194 14.46 22.24 19.67
C LYS A 194 14.98 22.93 20.92
N GLU A 195 16.14 22.47 21.38
CA GLU A 195 16.95 23.19 22.36
C GLU A 195 17.12 24.63 21.88
N VAL A 196 16.55 25.56 22.65
CA VAL A 196 16.78 26.99 22.48
C VAL A 196 18.19 27.26 23.02
N GLU A 197 19.17 27.40 22.13
CA GLU A 197 20.51 27.88 22.48
C GLU A 197 20.41 29.29 23.10
N MET A 198 20.50 29.34 24.43
CA MET A 198 20.72 30.55 25.21
C MET A 198 22.19 30.96 25.09
N GLY A 199 22.50 31.74 24.04
CA GLY A 199 23.77 32.46 23.89
C GLY A 199 23.61 33.94 24.20
N GLU A 200 23.84 34.33 25.45
CA GLU A 200 23.87 35.72 25.89
C GLU A 200 25.23 36.36 25.51
N ARG A 201 25.24 37.43 24.69
CA ARG A 201 26.18 38.54 24.90
C ARG A 201 25.73 39.85 24.25
N VAL A 202 25.66 40.85 25.11
CA VAL A 202 25.32 42.27 24.91
C VAL A 202 26.39 43.00 24.09
N GLU A 203 26.00 43.87 23.16
CA GLU A 203 26.72 45.13 22.93
C GLU A 203 25.78 46.25 22.40
N GLU A 204 26.06 47.46 22.87
CA GLU A 204 25.19 48.64 22.96
C GLU A 204 24.83 49.36 21.64
N GLN A 205 23.73 50.12 21.72
CA GLN A 205 23.21 51.05 20.70
C GLN A 205 24.20 52.20 20.36
N PRO A 206 23.94 52.99 19.29
CA PRO A 206 23.12 54.18 19.57
C PRO A 206 22.04 54.51 18.52
N THR A 207 20.94 54.99 19.09
CA THR A 207 19.80 55.68 18.50
C THR A 207 20.11 56.72 17.40
N LYS A 208 19.19 56.86 16.41
CA LYS A 208 18.47 58.12 16.14
C LYS A 208 17.42 58.05 15.01
N LYS A 209 16.22 58.53 15.39
CA LYS A 209 15.26 59.38 14.64
C LYS A 209 14.21 58.74 13.72
N ARG A 210 13.03 58.62 14.33
CA ARG A 210 11.68 58.68 13.73
C ARG A 210 11.56 59.78 12.66
N LYS A 211 10.83 59.49 11.56
CA LYS A 211 9.86 60.42 10.98
C LYS A 211 8.70 59.67 10.35
N ALA A 212 7.52 60.27 10.50
CA ALA A 212 6.21 59.68 10.37
C ALA A 212 5.49 60.14 9.10
N ARG A 213 4.37 59.45 8.80
CA ARG A 213 3.25 59.81 7.90
C ARG A 213 3.65 59.78 6.41
N ARG A 214 2.82 59.25 5.50
CA ARG A 214 1.46 59.74 5.22
C ARG A 214 0.73 58.78 4.27
N ASN A 215 -0.54 58.50 4.55
CA ASN A 215 -1.51 57.92 3.63
C ASN A 215 -1.67 58.78 2.38
N THR A 216 -1.87 58.16 1.21
CA THR A 216 -2.84 58.65 0.21
C THR A 216 -3.30 57.49 -0.67
N ALA A 217 -4.61 57.22 -0.62
CA ALA A 217 -5.37 56.54 -1.65
C ALA A 217 -5.56 57.48 -2.86
N THR A 218 -5.59 56.93 -4.07
CA THR A 218 -6.24 57.51 -5.29
C THR A 218 -6.41 56.33 -6.26
N THR A 219 -7.55 55.64 -6.32
CA THR A 219 -8.71 55.82 -7.23
C THR A 219 -8.41 55.95 -8.73
N ALA A 220 -9.22 55.21 -9.50
CA ALA A 220 -9.64 55.44 -10.89
C ALA A 220 -8.58 55.17 -11.99
N ASN A 221 -8.86 54.65 -13.18
CA ASN A 221 -10.08 54.34 -13.96
C ASN A 221 -9.61 53.38 -15.09
N ALA A 222 -10.37 52.37 -15.51
CA ALA A 222 -11.40 52.39 -16.56
C ALA A 222 -10.90 52.74 -17.98
N ALA A 223 -11.28 51.88 -18.94
CA ALA A 223 -11.15 51.93 -20.42
C ALA A 223 -9.71 51.77 -20.95
N GLU A 224 -9.43 50.97 -21.98
CA GLU A 224 -10.23 50.49 -23.13
C GLU A 224 -10.23 48.96 -23.31
#